data_AF-A0A1Y1M8E4-F1
#
_entry.id   AF-A0A1Y1M8E4-F1
#
_cell.length_a   1.000
_cell.length_b   1.000
_cell.length_c   1.000
_cell.angle_alpha   90.00
_cell.angle_beta   90.00
_cell.angle_gamma   90.00
#
_symmetry.space_group_name_H-M   'P 1'
#
loop_
_entity.id
_entity.type
_entity.pdbx_description
1 polymer ?
#
loop_
_entity_poly.entity_id
_entity_poly.type
_entity_poly.pdbx_seq_one_letter_code
_entity_poly.pdbx_strand_id
1 'polypeptide(L)'
;FKYGCRMIEGAMKQVRKGGYIGGATGISIEPIIRLVEAFFARISTQVFLAIGGDIEHKLANIISPMLKLRMVTMKPKPTLSSIQQARDSLLELALQYRRDMTMAQSKALGIRFDAWTEAFDEFRGAFDRNSLNSTDKRAFALLELHRRYLYINIAALNQPDREDPSMWDLWTDQFREMVEFAIEAGGLDVADATADNQPQFYMEVGILPALFFLSSKCRDPEVRRRAIDIMETNHIQEGMWNSKMAAKVAKRVIALEEGEFIVKSSNDIDDLARVRRVAVHAGPEVAYLNVGYELHCGWVQEELD
;
A
#
# COMPACT_ATOMS: atom_id res chain seq x y z
N PHE A 1 14.65 1.56 13.40
CA PHE A 1 13.34 0.86 13.45
C PHE A 1 13.33 -0.34 14.41
N LYS A 2 14.01 -1.47 14.11
CA LYS A 2 14.05 -2.72 14.93
C LYS A 2 14.23 -2.54 16.45
N TYR A 3 15.05 -1.59 16.89
CA TYR A 3 15.23 -1.28 18.31
C TYR A 3 14.03 -0.58 18.93
N GLY A 4 13.42 0.38 18.22
CA GLY A 4 12.17 1.02 18.64
C GLY A 4 11.01 0.04 18.73
N CYS A 5 10.92 -0.92 17.79
CA CYS A 5 9.93 -2.00 17.84
C CYS A 5 10.04 -2.82 19.14
N ARG A 6 11.25 -3.28 19.48
CA ARG A 6 11.51 -4.05 20.71
C ARG A 6 11.25 -3.25 21.99
N MET A 7 11.52 -1.95 21.96
CA MET A 7 11.24 -1.05 23.08
C MET A 7 9.72 -0.94 23.34
N ILE A 8 8.91 -0.78 22.29
CA ILE A 8 7.43 -0.69 22.41
C ILE A 8 6.84 -2.01 22.91
N GLU A 9 7.31 -3.15 22.37
CA GLU A 9 6.90 -4.48 22.86
C GLU A 9 7.20 -4.67 24.35
N GLY A 10 8.39 -4.23 24.79
CA GLY A 10 8.79 -4.24 26.20
C GLY A 10 7.87 -3.37 27.05
N ALA A 11 7.61 -2.14 26.60
CA ALA A 11 6.75 -1.19 27.30
C ALA A 11 5.31 -1.72 27.44
N MET A 12 4.72 -2.25 26.36
CA MET A 12 3.39 -2.85 26.36
C MET A 12 3.28 -4.07 27.29
N LYS A 13 4.31 -4.92 27.33
CA LYS A 13 4.36 -6.05 28.27
C LYS A 13 4.41 -5.57 29.73
N GLN A 14 5.10 -4.48 30.01
CA GLN A 14 5.16 -3.89 31.34
C GLN A 14 3.85 -3.19 31.74
N VAL A 15 3.19 -2.48 30.82
CA VAL A 15 1.84 -1.92 31.02
C VAL A 15 0.83 -3.00 31.37
N ARG A 16 0.80 -4.10 30.60
CA ARG A 16 -0.08 -5.26 30.87
C ARG A 16 0.19 -5.94 32.22
N LYS A 17 1.40 -5.78 32.77
CA LYS A 17 1.80 -6.28 34.09
C LYS A 17 1.60 -5.25 35.22
N GLY A 18 1.00 -4.09 34.94
CA GLY A 18 0.79 -3.02 35.92
C GLY A 18 2.04 -2.20 36.27
N GLY A 19 3.16 -2.38 35.56
CA GLY A 19 4.46 -1.78 35.90
C GLY A 19 4.61 -0.29 35.63
N TYR A 20 3.61 0.34 35.01
CA TYR A 20 3.63 1.76 34.60
C TYR A 20 2.48 2.58 35.19
N ILE A 21 1.91 2.12 36.30
CA ILE A 21 1.12 2.97 37.20
C ILE A 21 2.14 3.67 38.09
N GLY A 22 2.56 4.86 37.68
CA GLY A 22 3.52 5.66 38.45
C GLY A 22 2.96 5.99 39.84
N GLY A 23 3.75 5.71 40.88
CA GLY A 23 3.50 6.22 42.21
C GLY A 23 3.35 7.74 42.25
N ALA A 24 2.73 8.22 43.33
CA ALA A 24 2.51 9.60 43.78
C ALA A 24 1.77 10.59 42.84
N THR A 25 1.75 10.44 41.52
CA THR A 25 1.10 11.40 40.60
C THR A 25 -0.15 10.88 39.88
N GLY A 26 -0.38 9.57 39.85
CA GLY A 26 -1.60 8.96 39.28
C GLY A 26 -1.73 9.04 37.75
N ILE A 27 -0.72 9.55 37.03
CA ILE A 27 -0.76 9.70 35.58
C ILE A 27 -0.33 8.38 34.91
N SER A 28 -1.27 7.72 34.23
CA SER A 28 -1.00 6.53 33.42
C SER A 28 -0.31 6.92 32.10
N ILE A 29 0.80 6.26 31.78
CA ILE A 29 1.47 6.42 30.47
C ILE A 29 0.89 5.48 29.40
N GLU A 30 -0.11 4.65 29.73
CA GLU A 30 -0.75 3.74 28.78
C GLU A 30 -1.28 4.45 27.52
N PRO A 31 -1.96 5.61 27.61
CA PRO A 31 -2.42 6.32 26.41
C PRO A 31 -1.27 6.75 25.49
N ILE A 32 -0.14 7.17 26.08
CA ILE A 32 1.06 7.56 25.34
C ILE A 32 1.67 6.35 24.64
N ILE A 33 1.77 5.21 25.33
CA ILE A 33 2.29 3.98 24.74
C ILE A 33 1.39 3.49 23.60
N ARG A 34 0.05 3.56 23.75
CA ARG A 34 -0.91 3.23 22.68
C ARG A 34 -0.76 4.17 21.48
N LEU A 35 -0.51 5.46 21.69
CA LEU A 35 -0.26 6.40 20.60
C LEU A 35 1.03 6.05 19.84
N VAL A 36 2.11 5.74 20.56
CA VAL A 36 3.39 5.32 19.98
C VAL A 36 3.25 3.99 19.24
N GLU A 37 2.54 3.01 19.80
CA GLU A 37 2.24 1.74 19.13
C GLU A 37 1.45 1.96 17.84
N ALA A 38 0.39 2.78 17.88
CA ALA A 38 -0.40 3.11 16.70
C ALA A 38 0.44 3.81 15.63
N PHE A 39 1.35 4.71 16.02
CA PHE A 39 2.28 5.36 15.10
C PHE A 39 3.22 4.35 14.41
N PHE A 40 3.89 3.48 15.18
CA PHE A 40 4.77 2.48 14.59
C PHE A 40 4.00 1.44 13.77
N ALA A 41 2.77 1.10 14.14
CA ALA A 41 1.92 0.19 13.37
C ALA A 41 1.52 0.82 12.02
N ARG A 42 1.23 2.13 11.97
CA ARG A 42 0.98 2.84 10.71
C ARG A 42 2.20 2.85 9.82
N ILE A 43 3.38 3.18 10.36
CA ILE A 43 4.64 3.09 9.60
C ILE A 43 4.87 1.67 9.13
N SER A 44 4.70 0.67 10.01
CA SER A 44 4.85 -0.75 9.66
C SER A 44 3.89 -1.18 8.54
N THR A 45 2.66 -0.65 8.54
CA THR A 45 1.66 -0.90 7.50
C THR A 45 2.06 -0.24 6.19
N GLN A 46 2.54 1.00 6.23
CA GLN A 46 3.06 1.67 5.04
C GLN A 46 4.31 0.98 4.50
N VAL A 47 5.22 0.50 5.36
CA VAL A 47 6.37 -0.30 4.92
C VAL A 47 5.84 -1.59 4.30
N PHE A 48 4.92 -2.27 4.98
CA PHE A 48 4.36 -3.52 4.50
C PHE A 48 3.63 -3.36 3.15
N LEU A 49 2.87 -2.28 2.94
CA LEU A 49 2.22 -1.99 1.67
C LEU A 49 3.21 -1.49 0.60
N ALA A 50 4.29 -0.81 1.00
CA ALA A 50 5.37 -0.39 0.11
C ALA A 50 6.25 -1.54 -0.38
N ILE A 51 6.39 -2.56 0.45
CA ILE A 51 7.43 -3.59 0.29
C ILE A 51 6.83 -4.96 0.02
N GLY A 52 5.65 -5.24 0.57
CA GLY A 52 5.09 -6.57 0.78
C GLY A 52 4.52 -7.28 -0.43
N GLY A 53 4.87 -6.85 -1.64
CA GLY A 53 4.70 -7.62 -2.87
C GLY A 53 6.04 -7.95 -3.53
N ASP A 54 6.92 -6.96 -3.71
CA ASP A 54 8.07 -7.07 -4.63
C ASP A 54 9.42 -6.62 -4.07
N ILE A 55 9.46 -5.96 -2.90
CA ILE A 55 10.70 -5.46 -2.29
C ILE A 55 11.10 -6.40 -1.14
N GLU A 56 12.36 -6.84 -1.13
CA GLU A 56 13.03 -7.78 -0.20
C GLU A 56 12.23 -8.33 1.02
N HIS A 57 11.89 -9.63 0.99
CA HIS A 57 11.22 -10.39 2.06
C HIS A 57 11.86 -10.25 3.46
N LYS A 58 13.15 -9.90 3.55
CA LYS A 58 13.86 -9.75 4.84
C LYS A 58 13.27 -8.61 5.67
N LEU A 59 12.80 -7.53 5.06
CA LEU A 59 12.23 -6.39 5.78
C LEU A 59 10.82 -6.70 6.31
N ALA A 60 10.01 -7.44 5.55
CA ALA A 60 8.72 -7.95 6.02
C ALA A 60 8.89 -8.83 7.29
N ASN A 61 9.93 -9.66 7.35
CA ASN A 61 10.24 -10.47 8.53
C ASN A 61 10.67 -9.63 9.75
N ILE A 62 11.35 -8.49 9.54
CA ILE A 62 11.73 -7.56 10.60
C ILE A 62 10.50 -6.87 11.21
N ILE A 63 9.46 -6.62 10.40
CA ILE A 63 8.29 -5.82 10.76
C ILE A 63 7.11 -6.70 11.23
N SER A 64 7.08 -7.96 10.79
CA SER A 64 6.06 -8.96 11.17
C SER A 64 5.77 -9.07 12.68
N PRO A 65 6.76 -9.01 13.61
CA PRO A 65 6.50 -9.01 15.05
C PRO A 65 5.64 -7.84 15.54
N MET A 66 5.78 -6.65 14.94
CA MET A 66 4.97 -5.49 15.28
C MET A 66 3.54 -5.61 14.77
N LEU A 67 3.36 -6.17 13.57
CA LEU A 67 2.04 -6.43 13.02
C LEU A 67 1.27 -7.44 13.88
N LYS A 68 1.96 -8.43 14.46
CA LYS A 68 1.38 -9.41 15.41
C LYS A 68 0.80 -8.78 16.68
N LEU A 69 1.25 -7.59 17.11
CA LEU A 69 0.67 -6.89 18.28
C LEU A 69 -0.75 -6.38 18.01
N ARG A 70 -1.08 -6.11 16.74
CA ARG A 70 -2.35 -5.49 16.31
C ARG A 70 -3.30 -6.45 15.63
N MET A 71 -2.86 -7.65 15.25
CA MET A 71 -3.74 -8.66 14.65
C MET A 71 -4.81 -9.09 15.64
N VAL A 72 -5.98 -8.47 15.55
CA VAL A 72 -7.21 -8.97 16.14
C VAL A 72 -7.76 -10.04 15.20
N THR A 73 -8.21 -11.17 15.73
CA THR A 73 -8.93 -12.17 14.96
C THR A 73 -10.21 -11.52 14.43
N MET A 74 -10.24 -11.20 13.13
CA MET A 74 -11.45 -10.68 12.51
C MET A 74 -12.60 -11.68 12.69
N LYS A 75 -13.78 -11.16 13.04
CA LYS A 75 -15.00 -11.97 13.09
C LYS A 75 -15.27 -12.54 11.68
N PRO A 76 -15.83 -13.76 11.57
CA PRO A 76 -16.13 -14.39 10.29
C PRO A 76 -17.04 -13.56 9.39
N LYS A 77 -17.90 -12.72 9.99
CA LYS A 77 -18.73 -11.72 9.29
C LYS A 77 -18.59 -10.37 10.01
N PRO A 78 -17.76 -9.45 9.51
CA PRO A 78 -17.64 -8.13 10.13
C PRO A 78 -18.91 -7.32 9.91
N THR A 79 -19.27 -6.47 10.87
CA THR A 79 -20.28 -5.43 10.69
C THR A 79 -19.57 -4.08 10.75
N LEU A 80 -19.70 -3.30 9.68
CA LEU A 80 -19.07 -1.99 9.54
C LEU A 80 -20.07 -0.90 9.90
N SER A 81 -19.70 -0.01 10.82
CA SER A 81 -20.52 1.09 11.32
C SER A 81 -19.95 2.47 10.98
N SER A 82 -18.72 2.54 10.46
CA SER A 82 -18.08 3.80 10.05
C SER A 82 -17.02 3.58 8.97
N ILE A 83 -16.73 4.66 8.22
CA ILE A 83 -15.65 4.71 7.22
C ILE A 83 -14.29 4.37 7.87
N GLN A 84 -14.03 4.90 9.07
CA GLN A 84 -12.81 4.62 9.82
C GLN A 84 -12.67 3.12 10.13
N GLN A 85 -13.74 2.48 10.60
CA GLN A 85 -13.73 1.05 10.89
C GLN A 85 -13.53 0.21 9.61
N ALA A 86 -14.17 0.59 8.50
CA ALA A 86 -13.97 -0.06 7.20
C ALA A 86 -12.50 -0.01 6.79
N ARG A 87 -11.87 1.16 6.91
CA ARG A 87 -10.45 1.37 6.61
C ARG A 87 -9.53 0.55 7.50
N ASP A 88 -9.71 0.64 8.81
CA ASP A 88 -8.84 -0.05 9.77
C ASP A 88 -8.88 -1.57 9.55
N SER A 89 -10.08 -2.14 9.36
CA SER A 89 -10.26 -3.57 9.09
C SER A 89 -9.72 -4.01 7.72
N LEU A 90 -9.80 -3.17 6.69
CA LEU A 90 -9.17 -3.46 5.39
C LEU A 90 -7.64 -3.48 5.50
N LEU A 91 -7.06 -2.51 6.22
CA LEU A 91 -5.63 -2.48 6.48
C LEU A 91 -5.19 -3.71 7.28
N GLU A 92 -5.98 -4.17 8.24
CA GLU A 92 -5.72 -5.43 8.97
C GLU A 92 -5.69 -6.66 8.05
N LEU A 93 -6.55 -6.73 7.03
CA LEU A 93 -6.49 -7.78 6.01
C LEU A 93 -5.23 -7.63 5.15
N ALA A 94 -4.92 -6.41 4.71
CA ALA A 94 -3.74 -6.15 3.90
C ALA A 94 -2.45 -6.55 4.64
N LEU A 95 -2.36 -6.29 5.94
CA LEU A 95 -1.23 -6.68 6.79
C LEU A 95 -1.01 -8.19 6.91
N GLN A 96 -1.99 -9.00 6.55
CA GLN A 96 -1.88 -10.45 6.58
C GLN A 96 -1.32 -11.01 5.28
N TYR A 97 -1.49 -10.33 4.15
CA TYR A 97 -0.93 -10.73 2.86
C TYR A 97 0.55 -11.07 2.96
N ARG A 98 1.00 -12.10 2.25
CA ARG A 98 2.43 -12.38 2.03
C ARG A 98 2.60 -13.07 0.67
N ARG A 99 3.63 -12.68 -0.10
CA ARG A 99 3.95 -13.31 -1.41
C ARG A 99 4.24 -14.82 -1.28
N ASP A 100 4.83 -15.25 -0.16
CA ASP A 100 5.20 -16.65 0.11
C ASP A 100 4.05 -17.49 0.71
N MET A 101 2.82 -16.98 0.73
CA MET A 101 1.66 -17.74 1.22
C MET A 101 1.45 -19.05 0.45
N THR A 102 1.17 -20.11 1.20
CA THR A 102 0.65 -21.36 0.62
C THR A 102 -0.74 -21.11 0.03
N MET A 103 -1.17 -21.98 -0.90
CA MET A 103 -2.50 -21.90 -1.50
C MET A 103 -3.63 -21.91 -0.44
N ALA A 104 -3.47 -22.71 0.62
CA ALA A 104 -4.42 -22.75 1.73
C ALA A 104 -4.49 -21.42 2.50
N GLN A 105 -3.34 -20.79 2.77
CA GLN A 105 -3.27 -19.48 3.43
C GLN A 105 -3.87 -18.37 2.56
N SER A 106 -3.52 -18.33 1.27
CA SER A 106 -4.10 -17.39 0.30
C SER A 106 -5.62 -17.52 0.22
N LYS A 107 -6.13 -18.75 0.11
CA LYS A 107 -7.58 -19.03 0.09
C LYS A 107 -8.27 -18.58 1.38
N ALA A 108 -7.66 -18.80 2.54
CA ALA A 108 -8.20 -18.37 3.82
C ALA A 108 -8.20 -16.84 3.98
N LEU A 109 -7.22 -16.15 3.39
CA LEU A 109 -7.22 -14.69 3.30
C LEU A 109 -8.32 -14.19 2.35
N GLY A 110 -8.46 -14.81 1.18
CA GLY A 110 -9.52 -14.51 0.21
C GLY A 110 -10.91 -14.58 0.82
N ILE A 111 -11.25 -15.68 1.52
CA ILE A 111 -12.56 -15.83 2.20
C ILE A 111 -12.86 -14.67 3.16
N ARG A 112 -11.85 -14.22 3.92
CA ARG A 112 -12.03 -13.11 4.88
C ARG A 112 -12.13 -11.76 4.19
N PHE A 113 -11.41 -11.59 3.08
CA PHE A 113 -11.51 -10.41 2.23
C PHE A 113 -12.87 -10.33 1.53
N ASP A 114 -13.43 -11.45 1.07
CA ASP A 114 -14.76 -11.53 0.47
C ASP A 114 -15.84 -11.16 1.51
N ALA A 115 -15.75 -11.72 2.73
CA ALA A 115 -16.65 -11.37 3.82
C ALA A 115 -16.58 -9.88 4.22
N TRP A 116 -15.39 -9.27 4.14
CA TRP A 116 -15.22 -7.83 4.34
C TRP A 116 -15.83 -7.03 3.19
N THR A 117 -15.66 -7.49 1.94
CA THR A 117 -16.24 -6.86 0.74
C THR A 117 -17.76 -6.83 0.83
N GLU A 118 -18.40 -7.95 1.18
CA GLU A 118 -19.85 -8.01 1.39
C GLU A 118 -20.32 -7.01 2.47
N ALA A 119 -19.61 -6.94 3.61
CA ALA A 119 -19.93 -6.01 4.68
C ALA A 119 -19.72 -4.55 4.28
N PHE A 120 -18.71 -4.27 3.46
CA PHE A 120 -18.45 -2.94 2.92
C PHE A 120 -19.50 -2.51 1.91
N ASP A 121 -19.95 -3.41 1.03
CA ASP A 121 -21.00 -3.14 0.07
C ASP A 121 -22.34 -2.86 0.78
N GLU A 122 -22.68 -3.62 1.83
CA GLU A 122 -23.86 -3.37 2.68
C GLU A 122 -23.75 -2.01 3.38
N PHE A 123 -22.60 -1.72 4.01
CA PHE A 123 -22.34 -0.44 4.68
C PHE A 123 -22.42 0.74 3.71
N ARG A 124 -21.81 0.63 2.53
CA ARG A 124 -21.82 1.68 1.49
C ARG A 124 -23.22 1.88 0.91
N GLY A 125 -23.98 0.80 0.73
CA GLY A 125 -25.36 0.83 0.24
C GLY A 125 -26.34 1.56 1.16
N ALA A 126 -26.01 1.70 2.45
CA ALA A 126 -26.79 2.48 3.41
C ALA A 126 -26.68 4.00 3.20
N PHE A 127 -25.74 4.47 2.39
CA PHE A 127 -25.55 5.90 2.09
C PHE A 127 -26.10 6.26 0.71
N ASP A 128 -26.84 7.36 0.63
CA ASP A 128 -27.19 7.97 -0.65
C ASP A 128 -26.00 8.75 -1.22
N ARG A 129 -25.52 8.36 -2.41
CA ARG A 129 -24.39 8.98 -3.11
C ARG A 129 -24.57 10.49 -3.33
N ASN A 130 -25.80 10.96 -3.51
CA ASN A 130 -26.08 12.37 -3.75
C ASN A 130 -26.05 13.22 -2.48
N SER A 131 -26.16 12.57 -1.32
CA SER A 131 -26.18 13.22 -0.01
C SER A 131 -24.80 13.26 0.67
N LEU A 132 -23.79 12.62 0.09
CA LEU A 132 -22.43 12.61 0.63
C LEU A 132 -21.72 13.96 0.42
N ASN A 133 -21.07 14.46 1.47
CA ASN A 133 -20.14 15.59 1.35
C ASN A 133 -18.86 15.15 0.60
N SER A 134 -18.03 16.12 0.20
CA SER A 134 -16.79 15.85 -0.55
C SER A 134 -15.79 14.99 0.25
N THR A 135 -15.68 15.18 1.56
CA THR A 135 -14.80 14.38 2.42
C THR A 135 -15.19 12.90 2.42
N ASP A 136 -16.49 12.60 2.55
CA ASP A 136 -16.99 11.22 2.56
C ASP A 136 -16.82 10.56 1.19
N LYS A 137 -17.08 11.31 0.09
CA LYS A 137 -16.82 10.82 -1.28
C LYS A 137 -15.36 10.41 -1.46
N ARG A 138 -14.43 11.28 -1.08
CA ARG A 138 -12.98 11.01 -1.12
C ARG A 138 -12.61 9.78 -0.28
N ALA A 139 -13.19 9.65 0.90
CA ALA A 139 -12.89 8.53 1.80
C ALA A 139 -13.43 7.19 1.26
N PHE A 140 -14.62 7.17 0.65
CA PHE A 140 -15.14 5.98 -0.02
C PHE A 140 -14.33 5.63 -1.28
N ALA A 141 -13.91 6.62 -2.07
CA ALA A 141 -13.04 6.40 -3.22
C ALA A 141 -11.69 5.78 -2.79
N LEU A 142 -11.11 6.25 -1.69
CA LEU A 142 -9.89 5.68 -1.13
C LEU A 142 -10.09 4.22 -0.70
N LEU A 143 -11.22 3.89 -0.07
CA LEU A 143 -11.55 2.52 0.32
C LEU A 143 -11.73 1.61 -0.89
N GLU A 144 -12.37 2.10 -1.97
CA GLU A 144 -12.49 1.35 -3.23
C GLU A 144 -11.13 1.09 -3.87
N LEU A 145 -10.25 2.10 -3.89
CA LEU A 145 -8.89 1.97 -4.38
C LEU A 145 -8.12 0.89 -3.61
N HIS A 146 -8.14 0.95 -2.28
CA HIS A 146 -7.44 -0.01 -1.42
C HIS A 146 -8.05 -1.42 -1.50
N ARG A 147 -9.38 -1.54 -1.59
CA ARG A 147 -10.07 -2.82 -1.77
C ARG A 147 -9.60 -3.50 -3.04
N ARG A 148 -9.57 -2.77 -4.16
CA ARG A 148 -9.13 -3.29 -5.46
C ARG A 148 -7.65 -3.64 -5.48
N TYR A 149 -6.82 -2.78 -4.88
CA TYR A 149 -5.40 -3.06 -4.68
C TYR A 149 -5.20 -4.41 -3.98
N LEU A 150 -5.91 -4.64 -2.86
CA LEU A 150 -5.78 -5.87 -2.08
C LEU A 150 -6.36 -7.07 -2.83
N TYR A 151 -7.50 -6.92 -3.49
CA TYR A 151 -8.11 -7.96 -4.32
C TYR A 151 -7.13 -8.49 -5.37
N ILE A 152 -6.52 -7.60 -6.16
CA ILE A 152 -5.58 -7.98 -7.24
C ILE A 152 -4.37 -8.71 -6.64
N ASN A 153 -3.82 -8.22 -5.53
CA ASN A 153 -2.70 -8.88 -4.85
C ASN A 153 -3.07 -10.28 -4.32
N ILE A 154 -4.26 -10.47 -3.74
CA ILE A 154 -4.72 -11.79 -3.29
C ILE A 154 -4.94 -12.72 -4.50
N ALA A 155 -5.56 -12.21 -5.57
CA ALA A 155 -5.82 -12.98 -6.79
C ALA A 155 -4.52 -13.42 -7.46
N ALA A 156 -3.49 -12.57 -7.45
CA ALA A 156 -2.14 -12.86 -7.93
C ALA A 156 -1.51 -14.09 -7.23
N LEU A 157 -1.72 -14.28 -5.92
CA LEU A 157 -1.22 -15.46 -5.19
C LEU A 157 -1.82 -16.80 -5.68
N ASN A 158 -2.95 -16.74 -6.38
CA ASN A 158 -3.65 -17.92 -6.85
C ASN A 158 -3.36 -18.22 -8.34
N GLN A 159 -2.52 -17.41 -8.99
CA GLN A 159 -2.07 -17.69 -10.35
C GLN A 159 -1.05 -18.85 -10.40
N PRO A 160 -1.01 -19.65 -11.47
CA PRO A 160 -0.11 -20.78 -11.60
C PRO A 160 1.37 -20.39 -11.55
N ASP A 161 1.73 -19.33 -12.27
CA ASP A 161 3.05 -18.70 -12.21
C ASP A 161 2.90 -17.32 -11.53
N ARG A 162 3.40 -17.22 -10.31
CA ARG A 162 3.35 -15.99 -9.49
C ARG A 162 4.48 -15.02 -9.81
N GLU A 163 5.50 -15.51 -10.52
CA GLU A 163 6.71 -14.75 -10.83
C GLU A 163 6.67 -14.20 -12.26
N ASP A 164 5.79 -14.73 -13.11
CA ASP A 164 5.50 -14.21 -14.45
C ASP A 164 4.81 -12.84 -14.36
N PRO A 165 5.45 -11.74 -14.80
CA PRO A 165 4.82 -10.44 -14.79
C PRO A 165 3.60 -10.35 -15.71
N SER A 166 3.46 -11.21 -16.72
CA SER A 166 2.34 -11.15 -17.67
C SER A 166 0.98 -11.43 -17.02
N MET A 167 0.95 -12.07 -15.85
CA MET A 167 -0.27 -12.25 -15.07
C MET A 167 -0.98 -10.93 -14.73
N TRP A 168 -0.24 -9.82 -14.56
CA TRP A 168 -0.84 -8.54 -14.17
C TRP A 168 -1.77 -7.98 -15.24
N ASP A 169 -1.57 -8.35 -16.50
CA ASP A 169 -2.36 -7.84 -17.64
C ASP A 169 -3.83 -8.29 -17.57
N LEU A 170 -4.12 -9.37 -16.83
CA LEU A 170 -5.47 -9.87 -16.56
C LEU A 170 -6.38 -8.86 -15.85
N TRP A 171 -5.82 -7.84 -15.22
CA TRP A 171 -6.54 -6.85 -14.42
C TRP A 171 -6.50 -5.43 -15.01
N THR A 172 -6.24 -5.29 -16.31
CA THR A 172 -6.11 -3.99 -16.99
C THR A 172 -7.33 -3.09 -16.81
N ASP A 173 -8.55 -3.63 -16.92
CA ASP A 173 -9.78 -2.85 -16.74
C ASP A 173 -9.94 -2.38 -15.28
N GLN A 174 -9.61 -3.24 -14.32
CA GLN A 174 -9.64 -2.90 -12.90
C GLN A 174 -8.59 -1.83 -12.58
N PHE A 175 -7.42 -1.88 -13.20
CA PHE A 175 -6.40 -0.83 -13.07
C PHE A 175 -6.90 0.51 -13.60
N ARG A 176 -7.61 0.54 -14.73
CA ARG A 176 -8.21 1.76 -15.27
C ARG A 176 -9.22 2.37 -14.30
N GLU A 177 -10.10 1.54 -13.72
CA GLU A 177 -11.04 2.01 -12.68
C GLU A 177 -10.33 2.50 -11.42
N MET A 178 -9.23 1.87 -11.02
CA MET A 178 -8.43 2.30 -9.86
C MET A 178 -7.82 3.69 -10.05
N VAL A 179 -7.45 4.09 -11.28
CA VAL A 179 -6.98 5.47 -11.54
C VAL A 179 -8.07 6.48 -11.22
N GLU A 180 -9.33 6.22 -11.60
CA GLU A 180 -10.45 7.12 -11.30
C GLU A 180 -10.70 7.25 -9.80
N PHE A 181 -10.64 6.14 -9.05
CA PHE A 181 -10.74 6.19 -7.59
C PHE A 181 -9.57 6.94 -6.95
N ALA A 182 -8.37 6.88 -7.50
CA ALA A 182 -7.22 7.63 -7.01
C ALA A 182 -7.39 9.14 -7.23
N ILE A 183 -7.94 9.55 -8.37
CA ILE A 183 -8.26 10.95 -8.69
C ILE A 183 -9.29 11.49 -7.68
N GLU A 184 -10.42 10.78 -7.51
CA GLU A 184 -11.47 11.19 -6.58
C GLU A 184 -10.96 11.20 -5.14
N ALA A 185 -10.24 10.16 -4.68
CA ALA A 185 -9.68 10.11 -3.33
C ALA A 185 -8.68 11.26 -3.05
N GLY A 186 -7.82 11.57 -4.02
CA GLY A 186 -6.88 12.67 -3.95
C GLY A 186 -7.54 14.05 -3.97
N GLY A 187 -8.80 14.16 -4.43
CA GLY A 187 -9.45 15.44 -4.68
C GLY A 187 -8.83 16.18 -5.86
N LEU A 188 -8.33 15.43 -6.85
CA LEU A 188 -7.57 15.94 -8.01
C LEU A 188 -8.47 16.41 -9.16
N ASP A 189 -9.77 16.15 -9.02
CA ASP A 189 -10.85 16.58 -9.90
C ASP A 189 -11.23 18.06 -9.69
N VAL A 190 -10.77 18.68 -8.60
CA VAL A 190 -11.04 20.08 -8.28
C VAL A 190 -9.92 20.96 -8.83
N ALA A 191 -10.20 21.73 -9.88
CA ALA A 191 -9.27 22.61 -10.59
C ALA A 191 -8.67 23.76 -9.75
N ASP A 192 -9.01 23.85 -8.47
CA ASP A 192 -8.70 24.97 -7.56
C ASP A 192 -7.64 24.63 -6.51
N ALA A 193 -6.93 23.51 -6.66
CA ALA A 193 -5.74 23.24 -5.86
C ALA A 193 -4.67 24.28 -6.23
N THR A 194 -4.59 25.37 -5.46
CA THR A 194 -3.43 26.25 -5.47
C THR A 194 -2.19 25.37 -5.38
N ALA A 195 -1.34 25.42 -6.40
CA ALA A 195 -0.07 24.71 -6.45
C ALA A 195 0.86 25.27 -5.37
N ASP A 196 0.57 24.95 -4.11
CA ASP A 196 1.50 25.15 -3.04
C ASP A 196 2.61 24.11 -3.25
N ASN A 197 3.82 24.59 -3.51
CA ASN A 197 4.97 23.74 -3.80
C ASN A 197 5.44 22.92 -2.59
N GLN A 198 4.77 23.07 -1.44
CA GLN A 198 5.04 22.31 -0.23
C GLN A 198 4.35 20.94 -0.26
N PRO A 199 5.07 19.86 0.10
CA PRO A 199 4.49 18.54 0.06
C PRO A 199 3.39 18.37 1.10
N GLN A 200 2.24 17.86 0.67
CA GLN A 200 1.16 17.51 1.60
C GLN A 200 1.53 16.22 2.34
N PHE A 201 1.66 16.30 3.67
CA PHE A 201 2.06 15.18 4.51
C PHE A 201 0.85 14.45 5.10
N TYR A 202 0.74 13.16 4.82
CA TYR A 202 -0.27 12.28 5.40
C TYR A 202 0.40 11.13 6.16
N MET A 203 0.05 10.96 7.44
CA MET A 203 0.56 9.83 8.24
C MET A 203 -0.11 8.50 7.89
N GLU A 204 -1.23 8.52 7.20
CA GLU A 204 -1.96 7.32 6.85
C GLU A 204 -1.67 6.89 5.42
N VAL A 205 -2.00 5.64 5.10
CA VAL A 205 -1.90 5.11 3.73
C VAL A 205 -2.94 5.85 2.90
N GLY A 206 -2.50 6.57 1.88
CA GLY A 206 -3.33 7.28 0.91
C GLY A 206 -3.26 6.59 -0.46
N ILE A 207 -3.10 7.38 -1.51
CA ILE A 207 -3.18 6.91 -2.90
C ILE A 207 -1.82 6.49 -3.47
N LEU A 208 -0.70 6.93 -2.89
CA LEU A 208 0.64 6.72 -3.47
C LEU A 208 1.04 5.25 -3.67
N PRO A 209 0.86 4.34 -2.69
CA PRO A 209 1.20 2.92 -2.89
C PRO A 209 0.43 2.31 -4.06
N ALA A 210 -0.85 2.67 -4.21
CA ALA A 210 -1.67 2.19 -5.29
C ALA A 210 -1.23 2.79 -6.64
N LEU A 211 -0.94 4.09 -6.72
CA LEU A 211 -0.44 4.73 -7.95
C LEU A 211 0.91 4.14 -8.40
N PHE A 212 1.81 3.86 -7.47
CA PHE A 212 3.05 3.16 -7.79
C PHE A 212 2.80 1.75 -8.30
N PHE A 213 1.88 1.01 -7.67
CA PHE A 213 1.46 -0.31 -8.13
C PHE A 213 0.85 -0.28 -9.54
N LEU A 214 -0.05 0.67 -9.82
CA LEU A 214 -0.67 0.88 -11.13
C LEU A 214 0.40 1.17 -12.19
N SER A 215 1.33 2.08 -11.92
CA SER A 215 2.37 2.46 -12.87
C SER A 215 3.46 1.39 -13.05
N SER A 216 3.75 0.58 -12.04
CA SER A 216 4.80 -0.46 -12.12
C SER A 216 4.31 -1.81 -12.60
N LYS A 217 3.06 -2.21 -12.33
CA LYS A 217 2.53 -3.54 -12.65
C LYS A 217 1.60 -3.60 -13.85
N CYS A 218 0.81 -2.56 -14.08
CA CYS A 218 0.03 -2.48 -15.31
C CYS A 218 0.96 -2.19 -16.49
N ARG A 219 0.68 -2.79 -17.65
CA ARG A 219 1.41 -2.58 -18.90
C ARG A 219 0.59 -1.86 -19.97
N ASP A 220 -0.58 -1.36 -19.59
CA ASP A 220 -1.36 -0.44 -20.42
C ASP A 220 -0.70 0.95 -20.42
N PRO A 221 -0.29 1.47 -21.58
CA PRO A 221 0.43 2.73 -21.69
C PRO A 221 -0.29 3.91 -21.05
N GLU A 222 -1.61 3.97 -21.17
CA GLU A 222 -2.43 5.09 -20.70
C GLU A 222 -2.54 5.08 -19.17
N VAL A 223 -2.88 3.94 -18.59
CA VAL A 223 -2.99 3.76 -17.13
C VAL A 223 -1.68 4.16 -16.45
N ARG A 224 -0.55 3.70 -16.96
CA ARG A 224 0.76 3.96 -16.37
C ARG A 224 1.13 5.44 -16.40
N ARG A 225 0.93 6.08 -17.56
CA ARG A 225 1.24 7.51 -17.75
C ARG A 225 0.33 8.39 -16.89
N ARG A 226 -0.96 8.07 -16.78
CA ARG A 226 -1.90 8.77 -15.89
C ARG A 226 -1.51 8.64 -14.42
N ALA A 227 -1.13 7.44 -13.97
CA ALA A 227 -0.70 7.23 -12.58
C ALA A 227 0.59 8.01 -12.25
N ILE A 228 1.54 8.07 -13.19
CA ILE A 228 2.76 8.87 -13.04
C ILE A 228 2.45 10.37 -13.01
N ASP A 229 1.61 10.86 -13.93
CA ASP A 229 1.23 12.27 -13.99
C ASP A 229 0.61 12.75 -12.67
N ILE A 230 -0.28 11.93 -12.07
CA ILE A 230 -0.83 12.21 -10.74
C ILE A 230 0.27 12.31 -9.68
N MET A 231 1.25 11.40 -9.67
CA MET A 231 2.34 11.44 -8.69
C MET A 231 3.25 12.67 -8.90
N GLU A 232 3.53 13.08 -10.13
CA GLU A 232 4.42 14.22 -10.40
C GLU A 232 3.77 15.56 -10.06
N THR A 233 2.49 15.70 -10.35
CA THR A 233 1.74 16.96 -10.21
C THR A 233 1.36 17.30 -8.76
N ASN A 234 1.18 16.30 -7.89
CA ASN A 234 0.55 16.53 -6.57
C ASN A 234 1.49 16.59 -5.36
N HIS A 235 2.81 16.42 -5.56
CA HIS A 235 3.85 16.59 -4.53
C HIS A 235 3.48 15.97 -3.16
N ILE A 236 2.93 14.77 -3.14
CA ILE A 236 2.41 14.10 -1.94
C ILE A 236 3.55 13.40 -1.16
N GLN A 237 3.50 13.45 0.18
CA GLN A 237 4.31 12.63 1.09
C GLN A 237 3.41 11.78 2.01
N GLU A 238 3.35 10.47 1.79
CA GLU A 238 2.56 9.51 2.60
C GLU A 238 3.49 8.64 3.45
N GLY A 239 3.83 9.12 4.63
CA GLY A 239 4.84 8.49 5.49
C GLY A 239 6.19 8.35 4.78
N MET A 240 6.58 7.13 4.38
CA MET A 240 7.81 6.88 3.61
C MET A 240 7.66 7.05 2.10
N TRP A 241 6.44 7.12 1.59
CA TRP A 241 6.21 7.33 0.17
C TRP A 241 6.39 8.79 -0.17
N ASN A 242 7.31 9.04 -1.10
CA ASN A 242 7.46 10.33 -1.73
C ASN A 242 6.99 10.20 -3.18
N SER A 243 6.01 11.01 -3.56
CA SER A 243 5.40 10.98 -4.90
C SER A 243 6.42 11.17 -6.04
N LYS A 244 7.35 12.12 -5.91
CA LYS A 244 8.41 12.35 -6.92
C LYS A 244 9.36 11.16 -7.06
N MET A 245 9.78 10.57 -5.94
CA MET A 245 10.63 9.38 -5.97
C MET A 245 9.90 8.16 -6.54
N ALA A 246 8.64 7.94 -6.16
CA ALA A 246 7.81 6.88 -6.71
C ALA A 246 7.62 7.04 -8.23
N ALA A 247 7.36 8.27 -8.70
CA ALA A 247 7.26 8.58 -10.12
C ALA A 247 8.58 8.32 -10.87
N LYS A 248 9.72 8.73 -10.30
CA LYS A 248 11.05 8.48 -10.88
C LYS A 248 11.32 6.98 -11.08
N VAL A 249 11.04 6.17 -10.06
CA VAL A 249 11.18 4.71 -10.13
C VAL A 249 10.20 4.11 -11.15
N ALA A 250 8.94 4.54 -11.15
CA ALA A 250 7.93 4.06 -12.08
C ALA A 250 8.27 4.40 -13.55
N LYS A 251 8.78 5.61 -13.83
CA LYS A 251 9.30 5.99 -15.15
C LYS A 251 10.43 5.08 -15.60
N ARG A 252 11.31 4.69 -14.69
CA ARG A 252 12.40 3.78 -15.02
C ARG A 252 11.88 2.37 -15.34
N VAL A 253 10.89 1.86 -14.61
CA VAL A 253 10.19 0.61 -14.95
C VAL A 253 9.64 0.68 -16.38
N ILE A 254 8.92 1.76 -16.73
CA ILE A 254 8.41 1.96 -18.09
C ILE A 254 9.53 1.98 -19.13
N ALA A 255 10.60 2.72 -18.88
CA ALA A 255 11.73 2.81 -19.82
C ALA A 255 12.43 1.47 -20.05
N LEU A 256 12.49 0.61 -19.02
CA LEU A 256 13.06 -0.75 -19.14
C LEU A 256 12.13 -1.68 -19.91
N GLU A 257 10.82 -1.60 -19.71
CA GLU A 257 9.84 -2.48 -20.36
C GLU A 257 9.51 -2.04 -21.80
N GLU A 258 9.26 -0.75 -22.03
CA GLU A 258 8.80 -0.21 -23.32
C GLU A 258 9.95 0.13 -24.29
N GLY A 259 11.17 0.33 -23.78
CA GLY A 259 12.33 0.75 -24.58
C GLY A 259 12.08 2.07 -25.33
N GLU A 260 12.51 2.13 -26.60
CA GLU A 260 12.28 3.29 -27.50
C GLU A 260 11.04 3.12 -28.40
N PHE A 261 10.20 2.10 -28.14
CA PHE A 261 9.09 1.75 -29.01
C PHE A 261 7.80 2.48 -28.63
N ILE A 262 6.90 2.66 -29.62
CA ILE A 262 5.54 3.15 -29.37
C ILE A 262 4.68 1.96 -28.96
N VAL A 263 4.46 1.82 -27.66
CA VAL A 263 3.58 0.79 -27.07
C VAL A 263 2.13 1.27 -27.11
N LYS A 264 1.23 0.45 -27.65
CA LYS A 264 -0.22 0.71 -27.71
C LYS A 264 -1.00 -0.15 -26.73
N SER A 265 -0.47 -1.32 -26.41
CA SER A 265 -1.05 -2.25 -25.43
C SER A 265 0.04 -3.08 -24.77
N SER A 266 -0.31 -3.80 -23.71
CA SER A 266 0.64 -4.68 -23.03
C SER A 266 1.25 -5.76 -23.95
N ASN A 267 0.55 -6.15 -25.03
CA ASN A 267 1.04 -7.13 -26.00
C ASN A 267 2.24 -6.64 -26.82
N ASP A 268 2.50 -5.33 -26.86
CA ASP A 268 3.66 -4.78 -27.57
C ASP A 268 4.95 -4.83 -26.73
N ILE A 269 4.85 -5.21 -25.44
CA ILE A 269 5.97 -5.32 -24.51
C ILE A 269 6.48 -6.76 -24.47
N ASP A 270 7.76 -6.97 -24.82
CA ASP A 270 8.46 -8.25 -24.76
C ASP A 270 8.47 -8.81 -23.34
N ASP A 271 8.05 -10.07 -23.17
CA ASP A 271 8.05 -10.79 -21.90
C ASP A 271 9.41 -10.78 -21.19
N LEU A 272 10.52 -10.78 -21.94
CA LEU A 272 11.87 -10.74 -21.39
C LEU A 272 12.25 -9.37 -20.81
N ALA A 273 11.62 -8.30 -21.30
CA ALA A 273 11.80 -6.94 -20.84
C ALA A 273 10.94 -6.60 -19.62
N ARG A 274 9.98 -7.46 -19.26
CA ARG A 274 9.05 -7.19 -18.16
C ARG A 274 9.75 -7.23 -16.80
N VAL A 275 9.61 -6.16 -16.03
CA VAL A 275 10.17 -6.03 -14.69
C VAL A 275 9.37 -6.91 -13.73
N ARG A 276 10.08 -7.88 -13.12
CA ARG A 276 9.54 -8.82 -12.13
C ARG A 276 9.45 -8.19 -10.76
N ARG A 277 10.54 -7.56 -10.32
CA ARG A 277 10.66 -6.95 -8.99
C ARG A 277 11.41 -5.62 -9.07
N VAL A 278 11.03 -4.73 -8.16
CA VAL A 278 11.78 -3.50 -7.87
C VAL A 278 12.31 -3.66 -6.46
N ALA A 279 13.56 -3.33 -6.20
CA ALA A 279 14.15 -3.38 -4.87
C ALA A 279 14.82 -2.04 -4.54
N VAL A 280 14.58 -1.51 -3.35
CA VAL A 280 15.26 -0.30 -2.86
C VAL A 280 16.26 -0.72 -1.79
N HIS A 281 17.53 -0.42 -2.03
CA HIS A 281 18.61 -0.60 -1.09
C HIS A 281 19.05 0.75 -0.53
N ALA A 282 18.84 0.95 0.77
CA ALA A 282 19.37 2.11 1.46
C ALA A 282 20.77 1.80 2.01
N GLY A 283 21.74 2.67 1.67
CA GLY A 283 23.07 2.64 2.26
C GLY A 283 23.07 2.90 3.77
N PRO A 284 24.23 2.79 4.45
CA PRO A 284 24.37 3.13 5.86
C PRO A 284 23.77 4.50 6.17
N GLU A 285 22.95 4.59 7.22
CA GLU A 285 22.27 5.82 7.64
C GLU A 285 21.38 6.48 6.57
N VAL A 286 21.01 5.74 5.52
CA VAL A 286 20.24 6.24 4.35
C VAL A 286 21.00 7.35 3.61
N ALA A 287 22.34 7.31 3.62
CA ALA A 287 23.18 8.28 2.92
C ALA A 287 22.98 8.26 1.39
N TYR A 288 22.56 7.12 0.83
CA TYR A 288 22.17 6.96 -0.57
C TYR A 288 21.06 5.89 -0.69
N LEU A 289 20.32 5.94 -1.80
CA LEU A 289 19.32 4.94 -2.17
C LEU A 289 19.65 4.38 -3.55
N ASN A 290 19.91 3.07 -3.63
CA ASN A 290 20.04 2.36 -4.89
C ASN A 290 18.75 1.61 -5.21
N VAL A 291 18.34 1.63 -6.46
CA VAL A 291 17.17 0.87 -6.93
C VAL A 291 17.64 -0.22 -7.88
N GLY A 292 17.22 -1.45 -7.57
CA GLY A 292 17.37 -2.61 -8.42
C GLY A 292 16.08 -2.93 -9.14
N TYR A 293 16.17 -3.32 -10.41
CA TYR A 293 15.07 -3.82 -11.22
C TYR A 293 15.43 -5.24 -11.67
N GLU A 294 14.61 -6.21 -11.31
CA GLU A 294 14.80 -7.59 -11.74
C GLU A 294 14.06 -7.83 -13.06
N LEU A 295 14.82 -8.21 -14.08
CA LEU A 295 14.35 -8.65 -15.39
C LEU A 295 14.57 -10.15 -15.54
N HIS A 296 14.13 -10.75 -16.65
CA HIS A 296 14.43 -12.15 -16.94
C HIS A 296 15.95 -12.42 -17.03
N CYS A 297 16.74 -11.45 -17.49
CA CYS A 297 18.19 -11.58 -17.66
C CYS A 297 18.99 -11.32 -16.37
N GLY A 298 18.34 -10.90 -15.27
CA GLY A 298 18.99 -10.59 -13.99
C GLY A 298 18.65 -9.20 -13.47
N TRP A 299 19.46 -8.72 -12.52
CA TRP A 299 19.26 -7.43 -11.87
C TRP A 299 19.99 -6.30 -12.58
N VAL A 300 19.28 -5.20 -12.81
CA VAL A 300 19.85 -3.91 -13.21
C VAL A 300 19.82 -2.99 -11.99
N GLN A 301 20.94 -2.37 -11.61
CA GLN A 301 21.04 -1.49 -10.45
C GLN A 301 21.42 -0.08 -10.87
N GLU A 302 20.76 0.91 -10.27
CA GLU A 302 20.99 2.33 -10.53
C GLU A 302 20.91 3.12 -9.22
N GLU A 303 21.71 4.18 -9.13
CA GLU A 303 21.66 5.14 -8.02
C GLU A 303 20.52 6.14 -8.28
N LEU A 304 19.66 6.36 -7.27
CA LEU A 304 18.63 7.41 -7.35
C LEU A 304 19.26 8.75 -6.97
N ASP A 305 19.59 9.57 -7.99
CA ASP A 305 19.93 11.00 -7.79
C ASP A 305 18.79 11.83 -7.17
#